data_AF-A0A4Q5D823-F1
#
_entry.id   AF-A0A4Q5D823-F1
#
_cell.length_a   1.000
_cell.length_b   1.000
_cell.length_c   1.000
_cell.angle_alpha   90.00
_cell.angle_beta   90.00
_cell.angle_gamma   90.00
#
_symmetry.space_group_name_H-M   'P 1'
#
loop_
_entity.id
_entity.type
_entity.pdbx_description
1 polymer ?
#
loop_
_entity_poly.entity_id
_entity_poly.type
_entity_poly.pdbx_seq_one_letter_code
_entity_poly.pdbx_strand_id
1 'polypeptide(L)'
;MIKSTAEMLKKGYLLFPKVLFEEQIKVTKGATGYFDAFILVLTHVNYSTVECRIHQYTFQCRRGESVMSMVHWAELFGWKRSRTRYFFNKMYDEGIIERLSNPYITHIRIPDYDLLVGQKRRESVRAEADGITFDTFWEKYHDITRKPKTNVGRARREWNKLSVNERCLSLSHIDEYYDNLADIKYCMQAASYLSNKAFMNEYDY
;
A
#
# COMPACT_ATOMS: atom_id res chain seq x y z
N MET A 1 9.04 -19.41 12.72
CA MET A 1 7.67 -18.86 12.78
C MET A 1 7.77 -17.35 12.73
N ILE A 2 7.79 -16.80 11.51
CA ILE A 2 7.78 -15.36 11.31
C ILE A 2 6.31 -14.95 11.28
N LYS A 3 6.04 -13.95 12.10
CA LYS A 3 4.75 -13.31 12.32
C LYS A 3 4.39 -12.43 11.11
N SER A 4 3.12 -12.07 10.93
CA SER A 4 2.64 -11.20 9.83
C SER A 4 3.55 -9.99 9.57
N THR A 5 3.55 -9.42 8.36
CA THR A 5 4.36 -8.24 8.00
C THR A 5 4.26 -7.12 9.05
N ALA A 6 3.06 -6.88 9.58
CA ALA A 6 2.79 -5.92 10.65
C ALA A 6 3.57 -6.20 11.96
N GLU A 7 3.74 -7.47 12.34
CA GLU A 7 4.49 -7.87 13.53
C GLU A 7 6.00 -7.82 13.32
N MET A 8 6.50 -8.10 12.10
CA MET A 8 7.93 -7.94 11.77
C MET A 8 8.38 -6.48 11.97
N LEU A 9 7.53 -5.53 11.58
CA LEU A 9 7.84 -4.10 11.62
C LEU A 9 7.91 -3.52 13.04
N LYS A 10 7.41 -4.22 14.07
CA LYS A 10 7.45 -3.76 15.47
C LYS A 10 8.87 -3.60 16.01
N LYS A 11 9.85 -4.32 15.46
CA LYS A 11 11.27 -4.20 15.84
C LYS A 11 12.03 -3.12 15.06
N GLY A 12 11.34 -2.35 14.20
CA GLY A 12 11.96 -1.41 13.28
C GLY A 12 12.52 -2.09 12.02
N TYR A 13 12.95 -1.28 11.05
CA TYR A 13 13.52 -1.76 9.78
C TYR A 13 14.64 -0.83 9.29
N LEU A 14 15.51 -1.38 8.45
CA LEU A 14 16.58 -0.66 7.78
C LEU A 14 16.20 -0.41 6.33
N LEU A 15 16.38 0.82 5.85
CA LEU A 15 16.21 1.17 4.44
C LEU A 15 17.54 1.05 3.72
N PHE A 16 17.58 0.16 2.74
CA PHE A 16 18.73 -0.04 1.88
C PHE A 16 18.40 0.36 0.44
N PRO A 17 19.26 1.13 -0.25
CA PRO A 17 19.12 1.38 -1.67
C PRO A 17 19.08 0.06 -2.46
N LYS A 18 18.09 -0.07 -3.35
CA LYS A 18 17.87 -1.28 -4.17
C LYS A 18 19.13 -1.71 -4.94
N VAL A 19 19.88 -0.73 -5.46
CA VAL A 19 21.12 -0.94 -6.23
C VAL A 19 22.16 -1.75 -5.45
N LEU A 20 22.26 -1.59 -4.13
CA LEU A 20 23.23 -2.34 -3.32
C LEU A 20 22.92 -3.84 -3.32
N PHE A 21 21.63 -4.19 -3.32
CA PHE A 21 21.24 -5.60 -3.43
C PHE A 21 21.52 -6.12 -4.84
N GLU A 22 21.18 -5.36 -5.88
CA GLU A 22 21.42 -5.73 -7.28
C GLU A 22 22.92 -5.97 -7.55
N GLU A 23 23.80 -5.15 -6.99
CA GLU A 23 25.26 -5.34 -7.06
C GLU A 23 25.71 -6.59 -6.32
N GLN A 24 25.23 -6.81 -5.09
CA GLN A 24 25.58 -8.00 -4.31
C GLN A 24 25.17 -9.29 -5.03
N ILE A 25 23.99 -9.31 -5.65
CA ILE A 25 23.46 -10.45 -6.40
C ILE A 25 24.35 -10.82 -7.59
N LYS A 26 24.91 -9.82 -8.29
CA LYS A 26 25.86 -10.05 -9.39
C LYS A 26 27.12 -10.77 -8.91
N VAL A 27 27.56 -10.50 -7.68
CA VAL A 27 28.76 -11.10 -7.08
C VAL A 27 28.51 -12.54 -6.61
N THR A 28 27.37 -12.82 -5.96
CA THR A 28 27.09 -14.13 -5.35
C THR A 28 26.67 -15.23 -6.34
N LYS A 29 26.41 -14.91 -7.62
CA LYS A 29 25.91 -15.86 -8.64
C LYS A 29 24.65 -16.63 -8.18
N GLY A 30 23.70 -15.92 -7.57
CA GLY A 30 22.41 -16.46 -7.13
C GLY A 30 22.19 -16.35 -5.62
N ALA A 31 21.12 -16.97 -5.15
CA ALA A 31 20.71 -16.97 -3.75
C ALA A 31 21.44 -18.07 -2.96
N THR A 32 22.11 -17.73 -1.86
CA THR A 32 22.74 -18.75 -1.00
C THR A 32 21.69 -19.45 -0.13
N GLY A 33 20.71 -18.68 0.36
CA GLY A 33 19.63 -19.16 1.23
C GLY A 33 18.26 -18.56 0.90
N TYR A 34 17.27 -18.86 1.75
CA TYR A 34 15.88 -18.38 1.55
C TYR A 34 15.75 -16.88 1.80
N PHE A 35 16.58 -16.32 2.68
CA PHE A 35 16.62 -14.89 2.90
C PHE A 35 17.05 -14.15 1.62
N ASP A 36 18.17 -14.54 1.01
CA ASP A 36 18.64 -13.95 -0.25
C ASP A 36 17.61 -14.10 -1.38
N ALA A 37 16.98 -15.26 -1.48
CA ALA A 37 15.91 -15.50 -2.45
C ALA A 37 14.71 -14.57 -2.20
N PHE A 38 14.35 -14.32 -0.94
CA PHE A 38 13.29 -13.37 -0.61
C PHE A 38 13.67 -11.92 -0.96
N ILE A 39 14.91 -11.51 -0.69
CA ILE A 39 15.42 -10.20 -1.13
C ILE A 39 15.35 -10.08 -2.65
N LEU A 40 15.71 -11.14 -3.39
CA LEU A 40 15.58 -11.19 -4.85
C LEU A 40 14.13 -11.04 -5.32
N VAL A 41 13.18 -11.66 -4.62
CA VAL A 41 11.75 -11.44 -4.91
C VAL A 41 11.40 -9.95 -4.70
N LEU A 42 11.77 -9.36 -3.56
CA LEU A 42 11.47 -7.95 -3.26
C LEU A 42 12.06 -6.97 -4.29
N THR A 43 13.19 -7.31 -4.92
CA THR A 43 13.79 -6.48 -5.97
C THR A 43 13.15 -6.69 -7.35
N HIS A 44 12.41 -7.77 -7.57
CA HIS A 44 11.84 -8.13 -8.87
C HIS A 44 10.30 -8.09 -8.93
N VAL A 45 9.63 -7.82 -7.81
CA VAL A 45 8.23 -7.41 -7.82
C VAL A 45 8.09 -5.98 -8.30
N ASN A 46 6.93 -5.68 -8.88
CA ASN A 46 6.64 -4.40 -9.50
C ASN A 46 6.70 -3.26 -8.49
N TYR A 47 7.47 -2.22 -8.82
CA TYR A 47 7.43 -0.98 -8.07
C TYR A 47 6.18 -0.18 -8.41
N SER A 48 5.79 -0.01 -9.67
CA SER A 48 4.53 0.63 -10.04
C SER A 48 3.53 -0.40 -10.56
N THR A 49 2.24 -0.12 -10.46
CA THR A 49 1.24 -0.90 -11.20
C THR A 49 1.52 -0.78 -12.70
N VAL A 50 1.51 -1.92 -13.39
CA VAL A 50 1.71 -2.00 -14.84
C VAL A 50 0.63 -2.86 -15.46
N GLU A 51 0.20 -2.50 -16.66
CA GLU A 51 -0.68 -3.36 -17.45
C GLU A 51 0.13 -4.52 -18.04
N CYS A 52 -0.33 -5.75 -17.80
CA CYS A 52 0.25 -6.96 -18.37
C CYS A 52 -0.72 -7.57 -19.37
N ARG A 53 -0.17 -7.95 -20.53
CA ARG A 53 -0.90 -8.70 -21.55
C ARG A 53 -0.24 -10.05 -21.77
N ILE A 54 -0.97 -11.12 -21.44
CA ILE A 54 -0.54 -12.49 -21.65
C ILE A 54 -1.56 -13.17 -22.55
N HIS A 55 -1.14 -13.52 -23.77
CA HIS A 55 -2.04 -14.02 -24.81
C HIS A 55 -3.19 -13.03 -25.08
N GLN A 56 -4.44 -13.44 -24.89
CA GLN A 56 -5.64 -12.60 -25.01
C GLN A 56 -6.16 -12.09 -23.66
N TYR A 57 -5.40 -12.28 -22.58
CA TYR A 57 -5.77 -11.86 -21.23
C TYR A 57 -4.94 -10.66 -20.80
N THR A 58 -5.62 -9.53 -20.59
CA THR A 58 -5.03 -8.29 -20.09
C THR A 58 -5.47 -8.07 -18.65
N PHE A 59 -4.53 -7.72 -17.78
CA PHE A 59 -4.80 -7.43 -16.38
C PHE A 59 -3.77 -6.46 -15.80
N GLN A 60 -4.13 -5.81 -14.71
CA GLN A 60 -3.21 -4.93 -13.98
C GLN A 60 -2.37 -5.74 -13.01
N CYS A 61 -1.06 -5.79 -13.23
CA CYS A 61 -0.10 -6.35 -12.29
C CYS A 61 0.32 -5.22 -11.34
N ARG A 62 -0.24 -5.26 -10.12
CA ARG A 62 -0.14 -4.15 -9.18
C ARG A 62 1.26 -4.02 -8.60
N ARG A 63 1.53 -2.87 -7.99
CA ARG A 63 2.70 -2.70 -7.12
C ARG A 63 2.78 -3.83 -6.08
N GLY A 64 3.98 -4.36 -5.87
CA GLY A 64 4.23 -5.51 -4.99
C GLY A 64 3.86 -6.87 -5.60
N GLU A 65 3.42 -6.92 -6.86
CA GLU A 65 3.11 -8.15 -7.58
C GLU A 65 4.19 -8.52 -8.61
N SER A 66 4.26 -9.78 -8.98
CA SER A 66 5.09 -10.24 -10.10
C SER A 66 4.41 -11.38 -10.85
N VAL A 67 4.58 -11.37 -12.18
CA VAL A 67 4.09 -12.39 -13.11
C VAL A 67 5.24 -13.21 -13.71
N MET A 68 6.41 -13.22 -13.07
CA MET A 68 7.56 -14.00 -13.54
C MET A 68 7.32 -15.49 -13.40
N SER A 69 7.73 -16.26 -14.41
CA SER A 69 7.58 -17.72 -14.41
C SER A 69 8.48 -18.38 -13.36
N MET A 70 8.07 -19.55 -12.87
CA MET A 70 8.87 -20.36 -11.95
C MET A 70 10.26 -20.74 -12.52
N VAL A 71 10.38 -20.82 -13.86
CA VAL A 71 11.66 -21.07 -14.54
C VAL A 71 12.58 -19.88 -14.36
N HIS A 72 12.07 -18.68 -14.64
CA HIS A 72 12.84 -17.45 -14.52
C HIS A 72 13.23 -17.16 -13.07
N TRP A 73 12.36 -17.46 -12.10
CA TRP A 73 12.73 -17.40 -10.68
C TRP A 73 13.86 -18.37 -10.32
N ALA A 74 13.85 -19.59 -10.88
CA ALA A 74 14.90 -20.57 -10.64
C ALA A 74 16.25 -20.12 -11.21
N GLU A 75 16.24 -19.53 -12.41
CA GLU A 75 17.42 -18.90 -13.03
C GLU A 75 17.94 -17.76 -12.17
N LEU A 76 17.06 -16.85 -11.74
CA LEU A 76 17.42 -15.71 -10.90
C LEU A 76 18.04 -16.15 -9.56
N PHE A 77 17.49 -17.20 -8.94
CA PHE A 77 18.02 -17.74 -7.68
C PHE A 77 19.28 -18.59 -7.86
N GLY A 78 19.62 -19.00 -9.09
CA GLY A 78 20.66 -20.00 -9.33
C GLY A 78 20.30 -21.38 -8.77
N TRP A 79 19.00 -21.72 -8.70
CA TRP A 79 18.48 -22.94 -8.07
C TRP A 79 17.86 -23.90 -9.08
N LYS A 80 17.76 -25.18 -8.69
CA LYS A 80 16.89 -26.13 -9.38
C LYS A 80 15.42 -25.75 -9.16
N ARG A 81 14.58 -25.99 -10.17
CA ARG A 81 13.13 -25.71 -10.13
C ARG A 81 12.41 -26.33 -8.92
N SER A 82 12.84 -27.51 -8.46
CA SER A 82 12.27 -28.16 -7.28
C SER A 82 12.51 -27.36 -6.00
N ARG A 83 13.73 -26.84 -5.80
CA ARG A 83 14.09 -26.00 -4.65
C ARG A 83 13.36 -24.66 -4.71
N THR A 84 13.27 -24.04 -5.88
CA THR A 84 12.52 -22.79 -6.09
C THR A 84 11.03 -22.96 -5.77
N ARG A 85 10.41 -24.06 -6.24
CA ARG A 85 9.01 -24.36 -5.93
C ARG A 85 8.79 -24.57 -4.44
N TYR A 86 9.67 -25.32 -3.79
CA TYR A 86 9.60 -25.54 -2.34
C TYR A 86 9.71 -24.24 -1.56
N PHE A 87 10.62 -23.34 -1.96
CA PHE A 87 10.74 -22.00 -1.38
C PHE A 87 9.42 -21.22 -1.47
N PHE A 88 8.83 -21.12 -2.65
CA PHE A 88 7.57 -20.38 -2.82
C PHE A 88 6.43 -21.02 -2.03
N ASN A 89 6.28 -22.34 -2.07
CA ASN A 89 5.26 -23.04 -1.27
C ASN A 89 5.40 -22.70 0.22
N LYS A 90 6.63 -22.76 0.75
CA LYS A 90 6.88 -22.39 2.14
C LYS A 90 6.51 -20.93 2.44
N MET A 91 6.83 -20.00 1.53
CA MET A 91 6.47 -18.58 1.69
C MET A 91 4.96 -18.34 1.60
N TYR A 92 4.24 -19.14 0.79
CA TYR A 92 2.78 -19.13 0.75
C TYR A 92 2.18 -19.64 2.05
N ASP A 93 2.68 -20.77 2.56
CA ASP A 93 2.21 -21.36 3.82
C ASP A 93 2.45 -20.43 5.02
N GLU A 94 3.54 -19.67 4.99
CA GLU A 94 3.88 -18.65 6.00
C GLU A 94 3.16 -17.31 5.79
N GLY A 95 2.42 -17.13 4.67
CA GLY A 95 1.73 -15.88 4.35
C GLY A 95 2.65 -14.69 4.04
N ILE A 96 3.95 -14.96 3.81
CA ILE A 96 4.95 -13.94 3.45
C ILE A 96 4.81 -13.53 1.98
N ILE A 97 4.35 -14.46 1.14
CA ILE A 97 4.01 -14.23 -0.26
C ILE A 97 2.60 -14.80 -0.45
N GLU A 98 1.78 -14.14 -1.28
CA GLU A 98 0.49 -14.64 -1.72
C GLU A 98 0.58 -15.15 -3.15
N ARG A 99 -0.07 -16.27 -3.43
CA ARG A 99 -0.30 -16.74 -4.80
C ARG A 99 -1.62 -16.17 -5.31
N LEU A 100 -1.57 -15.42 -6.40
CA LEU A 100 -2.75 -14.90 -7.06
C LEU A 100 -3.26 -15.87 -8.12
N SER A 101 -4.58 -15.92 -8.30
CA SER A 101 -5.20 -16.73 -9.34
C SER A 101 -4.87 -16.14 -10.71
N ASN A 102 -4.15 -16.90 -11.53
CA ASN A 102 -3.87 -16.55 -12.91
C ASN A 102 -3.79 -17.84 -13.76
N PRO A 103 -4.62 -17.98 -14.80
CA PRO A 103 -4.70 -19.22 -15.57
C PRO A 103 -3.48 -19.47 -16.48
N TYR A 104 -2.67 -18.44 -16.77
CA TYR A 104 -1.60 -18.53 -17.76
C TYR A 104 -0.19 -18.48 -17.18
N ILE A 105 -0.01 -17.90 -15.99
CA ILE A 105 1.33 -17.67 -15.43
C ILE A 105 1.37 -17.76 -13.91
N THR A 106 2.58 -17.90 -13.37
CA THR A 106 2.83 -17.73 -11.94
C THR A 106 2.64 -16.26 -11.59
N HIS A 107 1.64 -15.95 -10.77
CA HIS A 107 1.35 -14.60 -10.29
C HIS A 107 1.45 -14.59 -8.77
N ILE A 108 2.34 -13.75 -8.24
CA ILE A 108 2.59 -13.61 -6.81
C ILE A 108 2.35 -12.17 -6.36
N ARG A 109 2.06 -12.01 -5.08
CA ARG A 109 1.98 -10.71 -4.38
C ARG A 109 2.76 -10.76 -3.09
N ILE A 110 3.40 -9.65 -2.73
CA ILE A 110 3.95 -9.43 -1.39
C ILE A 110 2.90 -8.66 -0.57
N PRO A 111 2.31 -9.28 0.47
CA PRO A 111 1.39 -8.59 1.35
C PRO A 111 2.05 -7.39 2.02
N ASP A 112 1.34 -6.27 2.07
CA ASP A 112 1.82 -5.02 2.66
C ASP A 112 3.19 -4.55 2.13
N TYR A 113 3.48 -4.76 0.83
CA TYR A 113 4.75 -4.38 0.19
C TYR A 113 5.17 -2.94 0.51
N ASP A 114 4.22 -2.00 0.56
CA ASP A 114 4.49 -0.59 0.85
C ASP A 114 5.06 -0.34 2.25
N LEU A 115 4.77 -1.21 3.21
CA LEU A 115 5.37 -1.14 4.53
C LEU A 115 6.83 -1.58 4.51
N LEU A 116 7.18 -2.56 3.68
CA LEU A 116 8.55 -3.08 3.54
C LEU A 116 9.49 -2.08 2.85
N VAL A 117 8.95 -1.25 1.96
CA VAL A 117 9.72 -0.24 1.20
C VAL A 117 9.56 1.18 1.74
N GLY A 118 8.87 1.35 2.87
CA GLY A 118 8.70 2.63 3.55
C GLY A 118 7.85 3.67 2.79
N GLN A 119 7.03 3.23 1.82
CA GLN A 119 6.28 4.15 0.96
C GLN A 119 5.11 4.84 1.68
N LYS A 120 4.41 4.20 2.64
CA LYS A 120 3.36 4.88 3.41
C LYS A 120 3.84 6.18 4.06
N ARG A 121 5.10 6.21 4.51
CA ARG A 121 5.72 7.43 5.06
C ARG A 121 6.01 8.47 3.97
N ARG A 122 6.37 8.05 2.76
CA ARG A 122 6.57 8.97 1.62
C ARG A 122 5.25 9.55 1.13
N GLU A 123 4.18 8.75 1.09
CA GLU A 123 2.84 9.23 0.72
C GLU A 123 2.30 10.21 1.75
N SER A 124 2.49 9.96 3.06
CA SER A 124 2.08 10.93 4.09
C SER A 124 2.86 12.24 3.98
N VAL A 125 4.17 12.18 3.73
CA VAL A 125 5.02 13.38 3.55
C VAL A 125 4.67 14.12 2.25
N ARG A 126 4.37 13.40 1.16
CA ARG A 126 3.91 14.01 -0.10
C ARG A 126 2.55 14.67 0.05
N ALA A 127 1.60 14.02 0.72
CA ALA A 127 0.29 14.60 1.00
C ALA A 127 0.42 15.89 1.84
N GLU A 128 1.28 15.88 2.86
CA GLU A 128 1.60 17.09 3.63
C GLU A 128 2.23 18.18 2.75
N ALA A 129 3.12 17.82 1.81
CA ALA A 129 3.74 18.75 0.86
C ALA A 129 2.75 19.28 -0.20
N ASP A 130 1.79 18.47 -0.62
CA ASP A 130 0.73 18.81 -1.57
C ASP A 130 -0.42 19.60 -0.90
N GLY A 131 -0.24 20.03 0.36
CA GLY A 131 -1.20 20.85 1.08
C GLY A 131 -2.35 20.08 1.73
N ILE A 132 -2.33 18.74 1.72
CA ILE A 132 -3.31 17.86 2.39
C ILE A 132 -2.94 17.76 3.88
N THR A 133 -3.04 18.88 4.58
CA THR A 133 -2.75 18.98 6.01
C THR A 133 -4.03 19.08 6.84
N PHE A 134 -3.93 18.76 8.13
CA PHE A 134 -5.04 18.98 9.05
C PHE A 134 -5.48 20.44 9.06
N ASP A 135 -4.54 21.39 9.00
CA ASP A 135 -4.87 22.81 9.09
C ASP A 135 -5.60 23.27 7.81
N THR A 136 -5.22 22.77 6.64
CA THR A 136 -5.97 22.98 5.38
C THR A 136 -7.40 22.44 5.49
N PHE A 137 -7.56 21.23 6.01
CA PHE A 137 -8.88 20.64 6.28
C PHE A 137 -9.68 21.49 7.27
N TRP A 138 -9.04 21.90 8.36
CA TRP A 138 -9.67 22.64 9.44
C TRP A 138 -10.18 23.99 8.96
N GLU A 139 -9.40 24.72 8.16
CA GLU A 139 -9.85 25.98 7.59
C GLU A 139 -10.95 25.77 6.56
N LYS A 140 -10.73 24.89 5.56
CA LYS A 140 -11.70 24.64 4.48
C LYS A 140 -13.06 24.16 5.01
N TYR A 141 -13.06 23.22 5.96
CA TYR A 141 -14.30 22.68 6.53
C TYR A 141 -15.15 23.76 7.20
N HIS A 142 -14.53 24.63 8.00
CA HIS A 142 -15.27 25.66 8.73
C HIS A 142 -15.63 26.86 7.85
N ASP A 143 -14.87 27.12 6.79
CA ASP A 143 -15.23 28.12 5.79
C ASP A 143 -16.48 27.71 5.00
N ILE A 144 -16.56 26.45 4.55
CA ILE A 144 -17.72 25.92 3.82
C ILE A 144 -18.93 25.74 4.74
N THR A 145 -18.79 24.95 5.79
CA THR A 145 -19.94 24.53 6.62
C THR A 145 -20.43 25.60 7.58
N ARG A 146 -19.62 26.66 7.78
CA ARG A 146 -19.83 27.73 8.77
C ARG A 146 -20.06 27.23 10.21
N LYS A 147 -19.70 25.97 10.51
CA LYS A 147 -19.77 25.44 11.87
C LYS A 147 -18.75 26.13 12.77
N PRO A 148 -18.97 26.17 14.09
CA PRO A 148 -17.98 26.69 15.03
C PRO A 148 -16.80 25.73 15.17
N LYS A 149 -15.58 26.29 15.24
CA LYS A 149 -14.31 25.56 15.44
C LYS A 149 -14.21 24.94 16.84
N THR A 150 -14.92 23.84 17.08
CA THR A 150 -14.98 23.15 18.39
C THR A 150 -14.27 21.80 18.37
N ASN A 151 -13.77 21.33 19.52
CA ASN A 151 -13.16 20.01 19.68
C ASN A 151 -11.98 19.70 18.74
N VAL A 152 -11.10 20.69 18.51
CA VAL A 152 -9.92 20.54 17.62
C VAL A 152 -9.05 19.32 17.97
N GLY A 153 -8.91 19.01 19.26
CA GLY A 153 -8.15 17.84 19.72
C GLY A 153 -8.78 16.52 19.30
N ARG A 154 -10.12 16.41 19.32
CA ARG A 154 -10.83 15.22 18.83
C ARG A 154 -10.72 15.12 17.32
N ALA A 155 -10.94 16.22 16.59
CA ALA A 155 -10.83 16.24 15.14
C ALA A 155 -9.42 15.85 14.67
N ARG A 156 -8.37 16.35 15.31
CA ARG A 156 -6.98 16.01 15.00
C ARG A 156 -6.68 14.53 15.26
N ARG A 157 -7.26 13.94 16.32
CA ARG A 157 -7.15 12.50 16.57
C ARG A 157 -7.83 11.68 15.47
N GLU A 158 -9.02 12.07 15.03
CA GLU A 158 -9.72 11.37 13.93
C GLU A 158 -8.96 11.52 12.60
N TRP A 159 -8.46 12.71 12.28
CA TRP A 159 -7.61 12.96 11.12
C TRP A 159 -6.37 12.05 11.06
N ASN A 160 -5.72 11.84 12.21
CA ASN A 160 -4.52 11.00 12.28
C ASN A 160 -4.80 9.51 12.03
N LYS A 161 -6.06 9.06 12.15
CA LYS A 161 -6.46 7.68 11.82
C LYS A 161 -6.68 7.46 10.32
N LEU A 162 -6.93 8.54 9.57
CA LEU A 162 -7.20 8.46 8.14
C LEU A 162 -5.91 8.16 7.34
N SER A 163 -6.06 7.32 6.31
CA SER A 163 -5.07 7.12 5.26
C SER A 163 -4.90 8.38 4.41
N VAL A 164 -3.84 8.42 3.59
CA VAL A 164 -3.57 9.54 2.68
C VAL A 164 -4.72 9.78 1.71
N ASN A 165 -5.27 8.71 1.13
CA ASN A 165 -6.40 8.80 0.23
C ASN A 165 -7.66 9.32 0.94
N GLU A 166 -7.95 8.81 2.14
CA GLU A 166 -9.09 9.29 2.93
C GLU A 166 -8.94 10.76 3.34
N ARG A 167 -7.72 11.23 3.63
CA ARG A 167 -7.47 12.66 3.89
C ARG A 167 -7.76 13.51 2.65
N CYS A 168 -7.32 13.06 1.47
CA CYS A 168 -7.60 13.73 0.20
C CYS A 168 -9.11 13.81 -0.08
N LEU A 169 -9.83 12.69 0.07
CA LEU A 169 -11.28 12.61 -0.11
C LEU A 169 -12.01 13.49 0.91
N SER A 170 -11.61 13.43 2.18
CA SER A 170 -12.21 14.26 3.24
C SER A 170 -12.09 15.76 2.99
N LEU A 171 -11.08 16.20 2.24
CA LEU A 171 -10.83 17.58 1.86
C LEU A 171 -11.56 18.00 0.58
N SER A 172 -11.57 17.13 -0.42
CA SER A 172 -12.17 17.39 -1.73
C SER A 172 -13.70 17.34 -1.67
N HIS A 173 -14.28 16.42 -0.90
CA HIS A 173 -15.73 16.18 -0.85
C HIS A 173 -16.47 17.02 0.22
N ILE A 174 -15.83 18.02 0.84
CA ILE A 174 -16.50 18.87 1.85
C ILE A 174 -17.68 19.62 1.21
N ASP A 175 -17.45 20.19 0.03
CA ASP A 175 -18.44 20.95 -0.72
C ASP A 175 -19.64 20.06 -1.08
N GLU A 176 -19.39 18.93 -1.73
CA GLU A 176 -20.42 17.94 -2.08
C GLU A 176 -21.17 17.41 -0.86
N TYR A 177 -20.47 17.11 0.24
CA TYR A 177 -21.10 16.69 1.49
C TYR A 177 -22.08 17.75 2.00
N TYR A 178 -21.67 19.02 2.00
CA TYR A 178 -22.49 20.10 2.52
C TYR A 178 -23.67 20.43 1.62
N ASP A 179 -23.47 20.45 0.31
CA ASP A 179 -24.50 20.74 -0.70
C ASP A 179 -25.60 19.68 -0.74
N ASN A 180 -25.27 18.43 -0.43
CA ASN A 180 -26.22 17.31 -0.39
C ASN A 180 -26.99 17.19 0.94
N LEU A 181 -26.77 18.08 1.92
CA LEU A 181 -27.55 18.07 3.15
C LEU A 181 -28.96 18.63 2.89
N ALA A 182 -29.97 17.79 3.07
CA ALA A 182 -31.38 18.21 3.00
C ALA A 182 -31.74 19.30 4.02
N ASP A 183 -31.03 19.35 5.16
CA ASP A 183 -31.17 20.40 6.16
C ASP A 183 -29.82 20.64 6.88
N ILE A 184 -29.40 21.91 6.89
CA ILE A 184 -28.12 22.38 7.45
C ILE A 184 -27.98 22.03 8.95
N LYS A 185 -29.08 21.82 9.67
CA LYS A 185 -29.04 21.39 11.07
C LYS A 185 -28.36 20.02 11.25
N TYR A 186 -28.40 19.17 10.24
CA TYR A 186 -27.75 17.85 10.24
C TYR A 186 -26.29 17.89 9.81
N CYS A 187 -25.75 19.07 9.43
CA CYS A 187 -24.33 19.21 9.17
C CYS A 187 -23.53 18.82 10.42
N MET A 188 -22.67 17.83 10.25
CA MET A 188 -21.86 17.27 11.31
C MET A 188 -20.80 18.27 11.79
N GLN A 189 -20.32 18.07 13.01
CA GLN A 189 -19.07 18.71 13.46
C GLN A 189 -17.88 18.05 12.75
N ALA A 190 -16.81 18.78 12.51
CA ALA A 190 -15.62 18.30 11.78
C ALA A 190 -15.11 16.94 12.30
N ALA A 191 -15.05 16.76 13.62
CA ALA A 191 -14.64 15.48 14.22
C ALA A 191 -15.57 14.31 13.86
N SER A 192 -16.89 14.55 13.76
CA SER A 192 -17.87 13.52 13.44
C SER A 192 -17.91 13.24 11.94
N TYR A 193 -17.71 14.26 11.11
CA TYR A 193 -17.51 14.11 9.67
C TYR A 193 -16.32 13.17 9.36
N LEU A 194 -15.19 13.37 10.05
CA LEU A 194 -14.01 12.50 9.90
C LEU A 194 -14.25 11.10 10.48
N SER A 195 -14.81 10.98 11.69
CA SER A 195 -15.00 9.67 12.34
C SER A 195 -15.99 8.77 11.61
N ASN A 196 -17.05 9.36 11.06
CA ASN A 196 -18.09 8.64 10.33
C ASN A 196 -17.72 8.42 8.85
N LYS A 197 -16.56 8.94 8.42
CA LYS A 197 -16.13 8.96 7.02
C LYS A 197 -17.23 9.45 6.08
N ALA A 198 -17.90 10.55 6.46
CA ALA A 198 -19.05 11.10 5.72
C ALA A 198 -18.71 11.60 4.30
N PHE A 199 -17.42 11.64 3.96
CA PHE A 199 -16.89 11.92 2.62
C PHE A 199 -16.87 10.70 1.68
N MET A 200 -17.19 9.52 2.18
CA MET A 200 -17.31 8.28 1.40
C MET A 200 -18.79 8.12 1.04
N ASN A 201 -19.23 8.67 -0.09
CA ASN A 201 -20.59 8.41 -0.59
C ASN A 201 -20.72 6.94 -1.01
N GLU A 202 -21.85 6.29 -0.69
CA GLU A 202 -22.14 4.88 -0.99
C GLU A 202 -22.44 4.59 -2.48
N TYR A 203 -22.22 5.55 -3.39
CA TYR A 203 -22.63 5.42 -4.80
C TYR A 203 -21.57 4.85 -5.75
N ASP A 204 -20.36 4.56 -5.28
CA ASP A 204 -19.27 3.99 -6.08
C ASP A 204 -19.08 2.49 -5.81
N TYR A 205 -20.05 1.66 -6.22
CA TYR A 205 -19.91 0.19 -6.31
C TYR A 205 -20.26 -0.35 -7.69
#